data_AF-A0AAV4C7X4-F1
#
_entry.id   AF-A0AAV4C7X4-F1
#
_cell.length_a   1.000
_cell.length_b   1.000
_cell.length_c   1.000
_cell.angle_alpha   90.00
_cell.angle_beta   90.00
_cell.angle_gamma   90.00
#
_symmetry.space_group_name_H-M   'P 1'
#
loop_
_entity.id
_entity.type
_entity.pdbx_description
1 polymer ?
#
loop_
_entity_poly.entity_id
_entity_poly.type
_entity_poly.pdbx_seq_one_letter_code
_entity_poly.pdbx_strand_id
1 'polypeptide(L)'
;MCSQFKEKVKDISKPEHDDYFFLRWLRARNFDIKKSEAMLRNHMQWRAKNKVDTILQDYKPPEVIAKYYTGGLFGQDKEGALVWIEPAGFIDLRECKDKAPGPEADPVLSSLVSNKPGCHLSRSTPAAPPGIASPSKLAPYQSNECV
;
A
#
# COMPACT_ATOMS: atom_id res chain seq x y z
N MET A 1 -21.68 20.09 0.64
CA MET A 1 -20.55 19.69 1.51
C MET A 1 -19.24 19.53 0.74
N CYS A 2 -19.17 18.75 -0.36
CA CYS A 2 -17.93 18.64 -1.15
C CYS A 2 -17.36 19.99 -1.62
N SER A 3 -18.20 20.92 -2.07
CA SER A 3 -17.73 22.25 -2.52
C SER A 3 -17.05 23.05 -1.40
N GLN A 4 -17.56 22.96 -0.16
CA GLN A 4 -16.96 23.63 1.00
C GLN A 4 -15.60 23.03 1.35
N PHE A 5 -15.49 21.70 1.29
CA PHE A 5 -14.22 21.01 1.54
C PHE A 5 -13.18 21.34 0.48
N LYS A 6 -13.56 21.29 -0.81
CA LYS A 6 -12.69 21.67 -1.93
C LYS A 6 -12.15 23.10 -1.81
N GLU A 7 -12.99 24.04 -1.39
CA GLU A 7 -12.56 25.43 -1.18
C GLU A 7 -11.54 25.55 -0.03
N LYS A 8 -11.71 24.78 1.04
CA LYS A 8 -10.79 24.75 2.20
C LYS A 8 -9.41 24.17 1.89
N VAL A 9 -9.33 23.26 0.92
CA VAL A 9 -8.09 22.54 0.56
C VAL A 9 -7.59 22.90 -0.83
N LYS A 10 -8.09 24.01 -1.40
CA LYS A 10 -7.77 24.48 -2.74
C LYS A 10 -6.27 24.72 -2.92
N ASP A 11 -5.58 25.14 -1.86
CA ASP A 11 -4.14 25.39 -1.83
C ASP A 11 -3.28 24.13 -2.04
N ILE A 12 -3.79 22.96 -1.63
CA ILE A 12 -3.11 21.66 -1.77
C ILE A 12 -3.73 20.76 -2.84
N SER A 13 -4.75 21.25 -3.54
CA SER A 13 -5.44 20.50 -4.58
C SER A 13 -4.61 20.47 -5.86
N LYS A 14 -4.42 19.27 -6.42
CA LYS A 14 -3.79 19.09 -7.73
C LYS A 14 -4.85 18.82 -8.82
N PRO A 15 -4.56 19.05 -10.11
CA PRO A 15 -5.51 18.80 -11.20
C PRO A 15 -5.99 17.35 -11.29
N GLU A 16 -5.19 16.39 -10.84
CA GLU A 16 -5.52 14.96 -10.86
C GLU A 16 -6.50 14.56 -9.72
N HIS A 17 -6.74 15.46 -8.75
CA HIS A 17 -7.64 15.18 -7.64
C HIS A 17 -9.10 15.37 -8.07
N ASP A 18 -9.77 14.27 -8.35
CA ASP A 18 -11.18 14.23 -8.69
C ASP A 18 -12.10 14.24 -7.44
N ASP A 19 -13.42 14.22 -7.66
CA ASP A 19 -14.41 14.20 -6.58
C ASP A 19 -14.28 12.94 -5.70
N TYR A 20 -13.91 11.80 -6.30
CA TYR A 20 -13.70 10.55 -5.58
C TYR A 20 -12.52 10.65 -4.61
N PHE A 21 -11.45 11.35 -4.99
CA PHE A 21 -10.32 11.64 -4.12
C PHE A 21 -10.76 12.37 -2.85
N PHE A 22 -11.51 13.47 -2.98
CA PHE A 22 -11.99 14.24 -1.82
C PHE A 22 -12.99 13.47 -0.97
N LEU A 23 -13.89 12.70 -1.61
CA LEU A 23 -14.88 11.89 -0.92
C LEU A 23 -14.25 10.80 -0.05
N ARG A 24 -13.07 10.27 -0.42
CA ARG A 24 -12.34 9.29 0.40
C ARG A 24 -12.00 9.83 1.79
N TRP A 25 -11.50 11.06 1.87
CA TRP A 25 -11.13 11.73 3.12
C TRP A 25 -12.35 12.07 3.97
N LEU A 26 -13.40 12.59 3.32
CA LEU A 26 -14.67 12.91 3.98
C LEU A 26 -15.32 11.65 4.57
N ARG A 27 -15.41 10.56 3.81
CA ARG A 27 -15.97 9.29 4.29
C ARG A 27 -15.17 8.73 5.47
N ALA A 28 -13.84 8.82 5.45
CA ALA A 28 -12.98 8.34 6.53
C ALA A 28 -13.16 9.10 7.86
N ARG A 29 -13.80 10.27 7.84
CA ARG A 29 -14.04 11.12 9.03
C ARG A 29 -15.52 11.48 9.20
N ASN A 30 -16.43 10.64 8.70
CA ASN A 30 -17.88 10.83 8.81
C ASN A 30 -18.34 12.23 8.34
N PHE A 31 -17.74 12.72 7.27
CA PHE A 31 -17.99 14.04 6.66
C PHE A 31 -17.69 15.25 7.57
N ASP A 32 -16.90 15.08 8.63
CA ASP A 32 -16.34 16.19 9.42
C ASP A 32 -15.26 16.92 8.62
N ILE A 33 -15.57 18.14 8.17
CA ILE A 33 -14.69 18.95 7.31
C ILE A 33 -13.35 19.24 7.99
N LYS A 34 -13.34 19.61 9.28
CA LYS A 34 -12.12 20.01 9.99
C LYS A 34 -11.18 18.81 10.16
N LYS A 35 -11.72 17.66 10.55
CA LYS A 35 -10.92 16.42 10.70
C LYS A 35 -10.44 15.88 9.35
N SER A 36 -11.27 15.98 8.31
CA SER A 36 -10.90 15.57 6.95
C SER A 36 -9.78 16.44 6.39
N GLU A 37 -9.84 17.75 6.61
CA GLU A 37 -8.79 18.70 6.21
C GLU A 37 -7.47 18.38 6.90
N ALA A 38 -7.48 18.22 8.23
CA ALA A 38 -6.28 17.87 8.98
C ALA A 38 -5.67 16.54 8.49
N MET A 39 -6.49 15.52 8.23
CA MET A 39 -6.03 14.24 7.70
C MET A 39 -5.40 14.38 6.31
N LEU A 40 -6.03 15.13 5.41
CA LEU A 40 -5.49 15.36 4.06
C LEU A 40 -4.18 16.15 4.10
N ARG A 41 -4.09 17.21 4.91
CA ARG A 41 -2.85 18.00 5.07
C ARG A 41 -1.70 17.13 5.60
N ASN A 42 -1.96 16.31 6.61
CA ASN A 42 -0.99 15.36 7.14
C ASN A 42 -0.55 14.34 6.07
N HIS A 43 -1.50 13.86 5.26
CA HIS A 43 -1.18 12.96 4.14
C HIS A 43 -0.26 13.64 3.10
N MET A 44 -0.54 14.89 2.72
CA MET A 44 0.29 15.62 1.75
C MET A 44 1.71 15.87 2.29
N GLN A 45 1.84 16.19 3.58
CA GLN A 45 3.16 16.30 4.22
C GLN A 45 3.91 14.96 4.22
N TRP A 46 3.21 13.86 4.52
CA TRP A 46 3.82 12.52 4.46
C TRP A 46 4.25 12.15 3.03
N ARG A 47 3.46 12.48 2.01
CA ARG A 47 3.83 12.26 0.60
C ARG A 47 5.10 13.02 0.23
N ALA A 48 5.20 14.29 0.62
CA ALA A 48 6.38 15.10 0.37
C ALA A 48 7.62 14.55 1.08
N LYS A 49 7.49 14.18 2.36
CA LYS A 49 8.58 13.61 3.15
C LYS A 49 9.13 12.31 2.56
N ASN A 50 8.24 11.45 2.03
CA ASN A 50 8.61 10.13 1.51
C ASN A 50 8.76 10.09 -0.01
N LYS A 51 8.75 11.25 -0.69
CA LYS A 51 8.90 11.38 -2.15
C LYS A 51 7.96 10.45 -2.93
N VAL A 52 6.71 10.34 -2.46
CA VAL A 52 5.74 9.37 -3.02
C VAL A 52 5.38 9.71 -4.46
N ASP A 53 5.46 10.98 -4.86
CA ASP A 53 5.17 11.41 -6.23
C ASP A 53 6.19 10.84 -7.25
N THR A 54 7.42 10.55 -6.85
CA THR A 54 8.49 10.01 -7.72
C THR A 54 8.90 8.58 -7.39
N ILE A 55 8.19 7.93 -6.46
CA ILE A 55 8.59 6.61 -5.93
C ILE A 55 8.71 5.54 -7.02
N LEU A 56 7.85 5.56 -8.03
CA LEU A 56 7.90 4.57 -9.11
C LEU A 56 9.18 4.67 -9.97
N GLN A 57 9.86 5.82 -9.94
CA GLN A 57 11.07 6.09 -10.71
C GLN A 57 12.33 5.95 -9.84
N ASP A 58 12.25 6.48 -8.62
CA ASP A 58 13.42 6.65 -7.74
C ASP A 58 13.68 5.43 -6.85
N TYR A 59 12.64 4.69 -6.48
CA TYR A 59 12.75 3.61 -5.51
C TYR A 59 13.05 2.28 -6.18
N LYS A 60 14.17 1.68 -5.79
CA LYS A 60 14.52 0.30 -6.11
C LYS A 60 14.40 -0.53 -4.84
N PRO A 61 13.50 -1.53 -4.80
CA PRO A 61 13.35 -2.37 -3.63
C PRO A 61 14.67 -3.10 -3.33
N PRO A 62 15.11 -3.14 -2.07
CA PRO A 62 16.23 -3.96 -1.64
C PRO A 62 16.08 -5.43 -2.09
N GLU A 63 17.19 -6.07 -2.39
CA GLU A 63 17.23 -7.45 -2.90
C GLU A 63 16.51 -8.45 -1.97
N VAL A 64 16.55 -8.20 -0.66
CA VAL A 64 15.85 -9.01 0.35
C VAL A 64 14.34 -8.94 0.17
N ILE A 65 13.78 -7.74 -0.04
CA ILE A 65 12.34 -7.59 -0.30
C ILE A 65 11.99 -8.27 -1.62
N ALA A 66 12.79 -8.05 -2.66
CA ALA A 66 12.56 -8.69 -3.97
C ALA A 66 12.60 -10.23 -3.92
N LYS A 67 13.43 -10.82 -3.04
CA LYS A 67 13.57 -12.28 -2.92
C LYS A 67 12.51 -12.93 -2.02
N TYR A 68 12.16 -12.29 -0.91
CA TYR A 68 11.34 -12.91 0.14
C TYR A 68 9.90 -12.39 0.21
N TYR A 69 9.61 -11.24 -0.43
CA TYR A 69 8.23 -10.77 -0.56
C TYR A 69 7.59 -11.39 -1.81
N THR A 70 6.69 -12.34 -1.56
CA THR A 70 6.01 -13.12 -2.61
C THR A 70 4.63 -12.57 -3.00
N GLY A 71 4.26 -11.41 -2.44
CA GLY A 71 3.01 -10.74 -2.77
C GLY A 71 3.09 -9.90 -4.06
N GLY A 72 1.93 -9.55 -4.61
CA GLY A 72 1.88 -8.75 -5.83
C GLY A 72 0.47 -8.50 -6.37
N LEU A 73 0.42 -7.88 -7.54
CA LEU A 73 -0.80 -7.64 -8.31
C LEU A 73 -1.05 -8.83 -9.26
N PHE A 74 -2.22 -9.46 -9.17
CA PHE A 74 -2.55 -10.72 -9.88
C PHE A 74 -3.65 -10.58 -10.93
N GLY A 75 -4.17 -9.38 -11.15
CA GLY A 75 -5.19 -9.11 -12.17
C GLY A 75 -6.37 -8.31 -11.61
N GLN A 76 -7.55 -8.55 -12.17
CA GLN A 76 -8.81 -7.88 -11.80
C GLN A 76 -9.88 -8.91 -11.41
N ASP A 77 -10.78 -8.51 -10.52
CA ASP A 77 -11.97 -9.28 -10.21
C ASP A 77 -13.06 -9.11 -11.29
N LYS A 78 -14.25 -9.68 -11.05
CA LYS A 78 -15.37 -9.63 -12.00
C LYS A 78 -15.95 -8.23 -12.21
N GLU A 79 -15.68 -7.30 -11.30
CA GLU A 79 -16.15 -5.92 -11.34
C GLU A 79 -15.05 -4.95 -11.83
N GLY A 80 -13.86 -5.48 -12.18
CA GLY A 80 -12.72 -4.72 -12.68
C GLY A 80 -11.81 -4.16 -11.58
N ALA A 81 -12.02 -4.50 -10.31
CA ALA A 81 -11.15 -4.04 -9.23
C ALA A 81 -9.84 -4.86 -9.21
N LEU A 82 -8.71 -4.17 -9.02
CA LEU A 82 -7.39 -4.79 -8.97
C LEU A 82 -7.26 -5.73 -7.76
N VAL A 83 -6.75 -6.94 -7.99
CA VAL A 83 -6.54 -7.97 -6.98
C VAL A 83 -5.08 -8.01 -6.55
N TRP A 84 -4.83 -7.65 -5.29
CA TRP A 84 -3.54 -7.82 -4.63
C TRP A 84 -3.55 -9.07 -3.75
N ILE A 85 -2.61 -9.99 -3.96
CA ILE A 85 -2.48 -11.20 -3.13
C ILE A 85 -1.23 -11.07 -2.27
N GLU A 86 -1.42 -11.27 -0.96
CA GLU A 86 -0.34 -11.30 0.03
C GLU A 86 -0.33 -12.68 0.72
N PRO A 87 0.51 -13.62 0.27
CA PRO A 87 0.56 -14.98 0.81
C PRO A 87 1.33 -14.99 2.14
N ALA A 88 0.75 -14.44 3.19
CA ALA A 88 1.40 -14.19 4.48
C ALA A 88 2.11 -15.41 5.10
N GLY A 89 1.62 -16.63 4.87
CA GLY A 89 2.25 -17.87 5.35
C GLY A 89 3.54 -18.27 4.63
N PHE A 90 3.82 -17.68 3.46
CA PHE A 90 5.02 -17.91 2.65
C PHE A 90 6.01 -16.75 2.70
N ILE A 91 5.67 -15.68 3.43
CA ILE A 91 6.58 -14.56 3.67
C ILE A 91 7.49 -14.95 4.84
N ASP A 92 8.78 -15.15 4.56
CA ASP A 92 9.77 -15.33 5.62
C ASP A 92 10.09 -13.98 6.27
N LEU A 93 9.23 -13.57 7.20
CA LEU A 93 9.37 -12.31 7.92
C LEU A 93 10.59 -12.29 8.87
N ARG A 94 11.16 -13.45 9.24
CA ARG A 94 12.36 -13.50 10.09
C ARG A 94 13.57 -13.13 9.25
N GLU A 95 13.77 -13.87 8.16
CA GLU A 95 14.85 -13.59 7.21
C GLU A 95 14.72 -12.18 6.61
N CYS A 96 13.50 -11.76 6.29
CA CYS A 96 13.26 -10.41 5.79
C CYS A 96 13.62 -9.32 6.82
N LYS A 97 13.42 -9.55 8.13
CA LYS A 97 13.79 -8.56 9.17
C LYS A 97 15.27 -8.59 9.50
N ASP A 98 15.86 -9.76 9.57
CA ASP A 98 17.25 -9.96 9.99
C ASP A 98 18.22 -9.55 8.89
N LYS A 99 17.82 -9.69 7.62
CA LYS A 99 18.61 -9.28 6.44
C LYS A 99 18.15 -7.97 5.83
N ALA A 100 17.01 -7.42 6.24
CA ALA A 100 16.60 -6.10 5.76
C ALA A 100 17.72 -5.12 6.09
N PRO A 101 18.20 -4.36 5.09
CA PRO A 101 19.05 -3.23 5.40
C PRO A 101 18.24 -2.29 6.30
N GLY A 102 18.90 -1.63 7.26
CA GLY A 102 18.25 -0.86 8.34
C GLY A 102 17.25 0.20 7.82
N PRO A 103 16.57 0.96 8.69
CA PRO A 103 15.53 1.93 8.28
C PRO A 103 15.99 2.95 7.22
N GLU A 104 17.30 3.09 7.01
CA GLU A 104 17.95 3.84 5.94
C GLU A 104 17.68 3.29 4.52
N ALA A 105 17.49 2.00 4.36
CA ALA A 105 17.41 1.36 3.04
C ALA A 105 15.98 1.08 2.56
N ASP A 106 14.99 1.18 3.44
CA ASP A 106 13.60 1.34 3.03
C ASP A 106 12.84 2.32 3.93
N PRO A 107 13.12 3.63 3.76
CA PRO A 107 12.47 4.68 4.55
C PRO A 107 10.96 4.75 4.29
N VAL A 108 10.51 4.33 3.09
CA VAL A 108 9.09 4.33 2.73
C VAL A 108 8.36 3.23 3.49
N LEU A 109 8.82 1.98 3.42
CA LEU A 109 8.22 0.86 4.14
C LEU A 109 8.26 1.08 5.66
N SER A 110 9.37 1.58 6.19
CA SER A 110 9.48 1.95 7.60
C SER A 110 8.41 2.98 7.98
N SER A 111 8.23 4.04 7.17
CA SER A 111 7.20 5.06 7.43
C SER A 111 5.76 4.52 7.32
N LEU A 112 5.51 3.55 6.44
CA LEU A 112 4.20 2.92 6.26
C LEU A 112 3.83 2.07 7.47
N VAL A 113 4.79 1.34 8.03
CA VAL A 113 4.60 0.49 9.22
C VAL A 113 4.42 1.35 10.48
N SER A 114 5.17 2.44 10.62
CA SER A 114 5.09 3.32 11.80
C SER A 114 3.83 4.17 11.88
N ASN A 115 3.08 4.38 10.78
CA ASN A 115 1.91 5.28 10.72
C ASN A 115 0.55 4.62 11.01
N LYS A 116 0.50 3.44 11.66
CA LYS A 116 -0.77 2.78 12.02
C LYS A 116 -1.13 2.93 13.52
N PRO A 117 -1.90 3.95 13.92
CA PRO A 117 -2.86 3.81 15.00
C PRO A 117 -4.18 3.27 14.41
N GLY A 118 -4.50 2.00 14.66
CA GLY A 118 -5.88 1.49 14.58
C GLY A 118 -6.27 0.54 13.44
N CYS A 119 -5.35 0.03 12.61
CA CYS A 119 -5.70 -1.05 11.68
C CYS A 119 -5.55 -2.43 12.34
N HIS A 120 -6.52 -2.80 13.17
CA HIS A 120 -6.76 -4.20 13.52
C HIS A 120 -7.49 -4.87 12.36
N LEU A 121 -6.73 -5.54 11.48
CA LEU A 121 -7.29 -6.63 10.67
C LEU A 121 -7.39 -7.85 11.58
N SER A 122 -8.42 -7.89 12.41
CA SER A 122 -8.83 -9.11 13.11
C SER A 122 -9.81 -9.88 12.21
N ARG A 123 -9.33 -10.98 11.63
CA ARG A 123 -10.14 -12.21 11.52
C ARG A 123 -9.26 -13.41 11.18
N SER A 124 -9.17 -14.29 12.17
CA SER A 124 -8.88 -15.72 12.11
C SER A 124 -8.93 -16.36 10.72
N THR A 125 -7.78 -16.75 10.16
CA THR A 125 -7.73 -17.83 9.18
C THR A 125 -7.77 -19.18 9.91
N PRO A 126 -8.67 -20.11 9.54
CA PRO A 126 -8.54 -21.49 9.97
C PRO A 126 -7.29 -22.11 9.34
N ALA A 127 -6.65 -23.03 10.07
CA ALA A 127 -5.39 -23.66 9.68
C ALA A 127 -5.46 -24.25 8.25
N ALA A 128 -4.41 -24.02 7.46
CA ALA A 128 -4.27 -24.59 6.13
C ALA A 128 -4.24 -26.13 6.20
N PRO A 129 -4.92 -26.86 5.30
CA PRO A 129 -4.87 -28.31 5.27
C PRO A 129 -3.48 -28.82 4.84
N PRO A 130 -3.03 -29.98 5.36
CA PRO A 130 -1.71 -30.51 5.07
C PRO A 130 -1.66 -31.06 3.64
N GLY A 131 -0.75 -30.56 2.80
CA GLY A 131 -0.54 -31.11 1.45
C GLY A 131 0.09 -30.20 0.40
N ILE A 132 0.35 -28.92 0.68
CA ILE A 132 1.00 -28.04 -0.31
C ILE A 132 2.50 -28.34 -0.33
N ALA A 133 2.95 -28.92 -1.43
CA ALA A 133 4.32 -29.33 -1.69
C ALA A 133 5.33 -28.17 -1.58
N SER A 134 6.56 -28.51 -1.17
CA SER A 134 7.70 -27.59 -1.07
C SER A 134 7.98 -26.83 -2.39
N PRO A 135 8.40 -25.54 -2.30
CA PRO A 135 8.40 -24.61 -3.43
C PRO A 135 9.60 -24.72 -4.38
N SER A 136 10.33 -25.84 -4.42
CA SER A 136 11.48 -25.98 -5.33
C SER A 136 11.11 -26.14 -6.83
N LYS A 137 9.83 -25.97 -7.19
CA LYS A 137 9.30 -26.19 -8.55
C LYS A 137 8.33 -25.12 -9.07
N LEU A 138 8.30 -23.91 -8.50
CA LEU A 138 7.59 -22.81 -9.17
C LEU A 138 8.56 -22.10 -10.13
N ALA A 139 8.44 -22.43 -11.41
CA ALA A 139 9.16 -21.75 -12.48
C ALA A 139 8.80 -20.25 -12.49
N PRO A 140 9.74 -19.35 -12.85
CA PRO A 140 9.43 -17.94 -13.02
C PRO A 140 8.39 -17.77 -14.12
N TYR A 141 7.25 -17.15 -13.77
CA TYR A 141 6.20 -16.82 -14.72
C TYR A 141 6.73 -15.74 -15.67
N GLN A 142 6.93 -16.10 -16.94
CA GLN A 142 7.28 -15.16 -17.98
C GLN A 142 6.06 -14.30 -18.29
N SER A 143 6.21 -12.98 -18.13
CA SER A 143 5.23 -12.00 -18.56
C SER A 143 5.17 -11.99 -20.08
N ASN A 144 4.26 -12.78 -20.65
CA ASN A 144 3.91 -12.60 -22.05
C ASN A 144 2.99 -11.37 -22.14
N GLU A 145 3.44 -10.41 -22.92
CA GLU A 145 2.74 -9.22 -23.37
C GLU A 145 1.34 -9.59 -23.88
N CYS A 146 0.30 -8.98 -23.32
CA CYS A 146 -1.02 -8.96 -23.94
C CYS A 146 -1.14 -7.66 -24.74
N VAL A 147 -1.15 -7.83 -26.06
CA VAL A 147 -1.62 -6.87 -27.08
C VAL A 147 -3.12 -6.59 -26.88
#